data_AF-A0A317E9A5-F1
#
_entry.id   AF-A0A317E9A5-F1
#
_cell.length_a   1.000
_cell.length_b   1.000
_cell.length_c   1.000
_cell.angle_alpha   90.00
_cell.angle_beta   90.00
_cell.angle_gamma   90.00
#
_symmetry.space_group_name_H-M   'P 1'
#
loop_
_entity.id
_entity.type
_entity.pdbx_description
1 polymer ?
#
loop_
_entity_poly.entity_id
_entity_poly.type
_entity_poly.pdbx_seq_one_letter_code
_entity_poly.pdbx_strand_id
1 'polypeptide(L)'
;MTFPSLTSFDDADLRGLGYRVLRVSVFDHWLSAEEAAECPVMNHALALRAGALDAYEAGEARFLALYDGMALTGVTDAQGPLCPATAARTIRDSLREVTLMDIRFPELALRAVGGWDRTDLLLLEPAADLDALTARIRRHGLFVLP
;
A
#
# COMPACT_ATOMS: atom_id res chain seq x y z
N MET A 1 10.21 19.31 -0.07
CA MET A 1 9.12 19.00 -1.02
C MET A 1 7.81 19.10 -0.28
N THR A 2 6.85 19.86 -0.79
CA THR A 2 5.50 19.96 -0.23
C THR A 2 4.78 18.62 -0.37
N PHE A 3 3.90 18.27 0.57
CA PHE A 3 3.02 17.11 0.50
C PHE A 3 1.74 17.54 -0.23
N PRO A 4 1.64 17.44 -1.58
CA PRO A 4 0.45 17.91 -2.26
C PRO A 4 -0.74 17.05 -1.83
N SER A 5 -1.82 17.69 -1.39
CA SER A 5 -3.07 16.99 -1.13
C SER A 5 -3.55 16.33 -2.42
N LEU A 6 -3.88 15.04 -2.37
CA LEU A 6 -4.54 14.36 -3.48
C LEU A 6 -6.01 14.72 -3.43
N THR A 7 -6.50 15.39 -4.47
CA THR A 7 -7.92 15.73 -4.62
C THR A 7 -8.70 14.67 -5.39
N SER A 8 -7.98 13.72 -6.00
CA SER A 8 -8.48 12.61 -6.80
C SER A 8 -7.50 11.44 -6.71
N PHE A 9 -8.03 10.22 -6.82
CA PHE A 9 -7.27 8.98 -6.94
C PHE A 9 -7.44 8.34 -8.32
N ASP A 10 -7.95 9.10 -9.28
CA ASP A 10 -8.02 8.70 -10.69
C ASP A 10 -6.62 8.66 -11.31
N ASP A 11 -6.35 7.63 -12.12
CA ASP A 11 -5.03 7.41 -12.72
C ASP A 11 -4.63 8.56 -13.65
N ALA A 12 -5.56 9.16 -14.39
CA ALA A 12 -5.26 10.27 -15.29
C ALA A 12 -4.88 11.52 -14.51
N ASP A 13 -5.58 11.82 -13.42
CA ASP A 13 -5.25 12.95 -12.55
C ASP A 13 -3.88 12.76 -11.88
N LEU A 14 -3.62 11.57 -11.33
CA LEU A 14 -2.36 11.24 -10.68
C LEU A 14 -1.17 11.28 -11.66
N ARG A 15 -1.36 10.78 -12.89
CA ARG A 15 -0.37 10.89 -13.97
C ARG A 15 -0.18 12.35 -14.42
N GLY A 16 -1.25 13.15 -14.43
CA GLY A 16 -1.21 14.59 -14.69
C GLY A 16 -0.38 15.36 -13.65
N LEU A 17 -0.32 14.86 -12.41
CA LEU A 17 0.57 15.37 -11.35
C LEU A 17 2.04 14.89 -11.48
N GLY A 18 2.35 14.08 -12.49
CA GLY A 18 3.70 13.58 -12.77
C GLY A 18 4.06 12.28 -12.04
N TYR A 19 3.09 11.60 -11.41
CA TYR A 19 3.33 10.30 -10.79
C TYR A 19 3.21 9.17 -11.82
N ARG A 20 4.07 8.16 -11.65
CA ARG A 20 3.76 6.80 -12.12
C ARG A 20 2.92 6.12 -11.05
N VAL A 21 1.86 5.44 -11.47
CA VAL A 21 0.89 4.81 -10.57
C VAL A 21 1.09 3.31 -10.62
N LEU A 22 1.21 2.67 -9.46
CA LEU A 22 1.19 1.21 -9.32
C LEU A 22 0.14 0.81 -8.28
N ARG A 23 -0.55 -0.30 -8.52
CA ARG A 23 -1.36 -0.95 -7.47
C ARG A 23 -0.64 -2.20 -7.00
N VAL A 24 -0.49 -2.33 -5.69
CA VAL A 24 0.16 -3.46 -5.05
C VAL A 24 -0.89 -4.25 -4.31
N SER A 25 -1.07 -5.51 -4.67
CA SER A 25 -2.11 -6.36 -4.10
C SER A 25 -1.54 -7.58 -3.40
N VAL A 26 -2.29 -8.07 -2.40
CA VAL A 26 -1.99 -9.32 -1.70
C VAL A 26 -2.29 -10.57 -2.54
N PHE A 27 -3.19 -10.42 -3.50
CA PHE A 27 -3.58 -11.45 -4.46
C PHE A 27 -2.50 -11.57 -5.53
N ASP A 28 -2.50 -12.66 -6.29
CA ASP A 28 -1.54 -12.92 -7.38
C ASP A 28 -2.00 -12.40 -8.74
N HIS A 29 -3.18 -11.78 -8.80
CA HIS A 29 -3.77 -11.16 -9.98
C HIS A 29 -4.77 -10.07 -9.58
N TRP A 30 -5.32 -9.35 -10.56
CA TRP A 30 -6.49 -8.48 -10.35
C TRP A 30 -7.75 -9.33 -10.23
N LEU A 31 -8.41 -9.28 -9.08
CA LEU A 31 -9.66 -10.00 -8.90
C LEU A 31 -10.75 -9.42 -9.81
N SER A 32 -11.56 -10.30 -10.39
CA SER A 32 -12.85 -9.93 -10.96
C SER A 32 -13.82 -9.45 -9.88
N ALA A 33 -14.92 -8.82 -10.28
CA ALA A 33 -15.94 -8.40 -9.32
C ALA A 33 -16.56 -9.60 -8.57
N GLU A 34 -16.71 -10.72 -9.27
CA GLU A 34 -17.19 -11.99 -8.73
C GLU A 34 -16.17 -12.57 -7.73
N GLU A 35 -14.90 -12.66 -8.11
CA GLU A 35 -13.83 -13.16 -7.23
C GLU A 35 -13.71 -12.31 -5.97
N ALA A 36 -13.79 -10.99 -6.10
CA ALA A 36 -13.76 -10.06 -4.98
C ALA A 36 -14.97 -10.25 -4.04
N ALA A 37 -16.18 -10.44 -4.60
CA ALA A 37 -17.39 -10.63 -3.82
C ALA A 37 -17.39 -11.95 -3.03
N GLU A 38 -16.73 -12.98 -3.56
CA GLU A 38 -16.62 -14.30 -2.94
C GLU A 38 -15.37 -14.44 -2.04
N CYS A 39 -14.46 -13.46 -2.05
CA CYS A 39 -13.20 -13.52 -1.31
C CYS A 39 -13.41 -13.30 0.20
N PRO A 40 -13.17 -14.33 1.06
CA PRO A 40 -13.40 -14.21 2.50
C PRO A 40 -12.38 -13.32 3.19
N VAL A 41 -11.25 -13.00 2.53
CA VAL A 41 -10.14 -12.20 3.08
C VAL A 41 -10.01 -10.83 2.41
N MET A 42 -11.07 -10.37 1.73
CA MET A 42 -11.07 -9.09 1.00
C MET A 42 -10.84 -7.88 1.92
N ASN A 43 -11.32 -7.94 3.16
CA ASN A 43 -11.01 -6.98 4.22
C ASN A 43 -11.02 -7.68 5.59
N HIS A 44 -10.53 -6.98 6.62
CA HIS A 44 -10.36 -7.56 7.96
C HIS A 44 -11.71 -8.01 8.57
N ALA A 45 -12.76 -7.22 8.37
CA ALA A 45 -14.08 -7.53 8.91
C ALA A 45 -14.70 -8.80 8.27
N LEU A 46 -14.50 -9.02 6.97
CA LEU A 46 -14.92 -10.23 6.28
C LEU A 46 -14.12 -11.44 6.78
N ALA A 47 -12.80 -11.31 6.89
CA ALA A 47 -11.94 -12.40 7.36
C ALA A 47 -12.33 -12.86 8.77
N LEU A 48 -12.62 -11.91 9.66
CA LEU A 48 -13.08 -12.19 11.01
C LEU A 48 -14.43 -12.96 11.00
N ARG A 49 -15.40 -12.50 10.21
CA ARG A 49 -16.72 -13.15 10.11
C ARG A 49 -16.67 -14.54 9.47
N ALA A 50 -15.76 -14.75 8.52
CA ALA A 50 -15.58 -16.00 7.81
C ALA A 50 -14.68 -17.01 8.55
N GLY A 51 -14.09 -16.63 9.69
CA GLY A 51 -13.10 -17.46 10.39
C GLY A 51 -11.79 -17.64 9.61
N ALA A 52 -11.47 -16.70 8.70
CA ALA A 52 -10.33 -16.73 7.80
C ALA A 52 -9.21 -15.75 8.22
N LEU A 53 -9.12 -15.41 9.51
CA LEU A 53 -8.20 -14.40 10.01
C LEU A 53 -6.73 -14.79 9.77
N ASP A 54 -6.36 -16.05 9.96
CA ASP A 54 -4.98 -16.53 9.72
C ASP A 54 -4.52 -16.27 8.28
N ALA A 55 -5.41 -16.49 7.30
CA ALA A 55 -5.13 -16.23 5.89
C ALA A 55 -5.03 -14.73 5.60
N TYR A 56 -5.86 -13.92 6.26
CA TYR A 56 -5.77 -12.47 6.19
C TYR A 56 -4.43 -11.97 6.76
N GLU A 57 -4.05 -12.43 7.95
CA GLU A 57 -2.80 -12.05 8.64
C GLU A 57 -1.56 -12.50 7.87
N ALA A 58 -1.59 -13.65 7.19
CA ALA A 58 -0.51 -14.09 6.32
C ALA A 58 -0.22 -13.10 5.18
N GLY A 59 -1.26 -12.46 4.63
CA GLY A 59 -1.08 -11.39 3.65
C GLY A 59 -0.76 -10.03 4.26
N GLU A 60 -1.25 -9.73 5.47
CA GLU A 60 -0.86 -8.53 6.23
C GLU A 60 0.66 -8.55 6.49
N ALA A 61 1.19 -9.70 6.90
CA ALA A 61 2.62 -9.88 7.14
C ALA A 61 3.50 -9.59 5.91
N ARG A 62 3.00 -9.87 4.69
CA ARG A 62 3.71 -9.55 3.44
C ARG A 62 3.82 -8.03 3.21
N PHE A 63 2.73 -7.30 3.41
CA PHE A 63 2.74 -5.84 3.34
C PHE A 63 3.60 -5.22 4.42
N LEU A 64 3.47 -5.67 5.68
CA LEU A 64 4.29 -5.17 6.79
C LEU A 64 5.78 -5.38 6.49
N ALA A 65 6.18 -6.55 6.02
CA ALA A 65 7.58 -6.81 5.66
C ALA A 65 8.08 -5.92 4.51
N LEU A 66 7.24 -5.64 3.51
CA LEU A 66 7.58 -4.69 2.44
C LEU A 66 7.80 -3.29 3.01
N TYR A 67 6.84 -2.79 3.79
CA TYR A 67 6.89 -1.43 4.34
C TYR A 67 8.00 -1.23 5.37
N ASP A 68 8.22 -2.19 6.27
CA ASP A 68 9.32 -2.14 7.24
C ASP A 68 10.66 -1.98 6.55
N GLY A 69 10.85 -2.71 5.44
CA GLY A 69 12.05 -2.55 4.63
C GLY A 69 12.15 -1.18 3.96
N MET A 70 11.04 -0.60 3.48
CA MET A 70 11.05 0.72 2.85
C MET A 70 11.25 1.85 3.86
N ALA A 71 10.78 1.64 5.09
CA ALA A 71 10.83 2.61 6.19
C ALA A 71 12.22 2.76 6.83
N LEU A 72 13.22 1.94 6.46
CA LEU A 72 14.57 1.97 7.04
C LEU A 72 15.23 3.35 6.99
N THR A 73 14.93 4.13 5.96
CA THR A 73 15.47 5.48 5.76
C THR A 73 14.53 6.59 6.22
N GLY A 74 13.46 6.24 6.93
CA GLY A 74 12.46 7.17 7.43
C GLY A 74 11.19 7.23 6.58
N VAL A 75 10.11 7.65 7.23
CA VAL A 75 8.76 7.78 6.67
C VAL A 75 8.22 9.15 7.09
N THR A 76 7.48 9.81 6.21
CA THR A 76 6.82 11.09 6.52
C THR A 76 5.35 11.04 6.15
N ASP A 77 4.49 11.72 6.89
CA ASP A 77 3.11 12.01 6.50
C ASP A 77 2.94 13.51 6.21
N ALA A 78 1.69 13.99 6.14
CA ALA A 78 1.38 15.41 5.94
C ALA A 78 1.82 16.32 7.10
N GLN A 79 2.02 15.78 8.30
CA GLN A 79 2.45 16.51 9.50
C GLN A 79 3.98 16.48 9.69
N GLY A 80 4.67 15.56 9.01
CA GLY A 80 6.12 15.52 8.97
C GLY A 80 6.67 14.10 9.20
N PRO A 81 7.91 13.97 9.69
CA PRO A 81 8.53 12.68 9.96
C PRO A 81 7.76 11.88 11.01
N LEU A 82 7.50 10.61 10.69
CA LEU A 82 6.92 9.64 11.62
C LEU A 82 8.04 8.91 12.36
N CYS A 83 7.87 8.74 13.66
CA CYS A 83 8.72 7.78 14.38
C CYS A 83 8.36 6.35 13.94
N PRO A 84 9.30 5.38 14.01
CA PRO A 84 9.09 4.02 13.52
C PRO A 84 7.85 3.34 14.09
N ALA A 85 7.59 3.51 15.40
CA ALA A 85 6.41 2.92 16.05
C ALA A 85 5.10 3.49 15.51
N THR A 86 5.04 4.79 15.22
CA THR A 86 3.85 5.42 14.64
C THR A 86 3.66 4.98 13.20
N ALA A 87 4.74 4.93 12.39
CA ALA A 87 4.66 4.45 11.01
C ALA A 87 4.13 3.00 10.96
N ALA A 88 4.70 2.08 11.75
CA ALA A 88 4.28 0.69 11.80
C ALA A 88 2.82 0.54 12.25
N ARG A 89 2.37 1.36 13.21
CA ARG A 89 0.96 1.39 13.63
C ARG A 89 0.06 1.90 12.50
N THR A 90 0.39 3.03 11.87
CA THR A 90 -0.40 3.58 10.76
C THR A 90 -0.57 2.58 9.63
N ILE A 91 0.50 1.88 9.25
CA ILE A 91 0.45 0.85 8.20
C ILE A 91 -0.48 -0.30 8.63
N ARG A 92 -0.32 -0.85 9.83
CA ARG A 92 -1.17 -1.95 10.32
C ARG A 92 -2.64 -1.53 10.41
N ASP A 93 -2.90 -0.38 11.01
CA ASP A 93 -4.25 0.14 11.17
C ASP A 93 -4.89 0.38 9.80
N SER A 94 -4.09 0.76 8.80
CA SER A 94 -4.57 0.90 7.43
C SER A 94 -4.87 -0.41 6.74
N LEU A 95 -4.01 -1.42 6.87
CA LEU A 95 -4.29 -2.74 6.34
C LEU A 95 -5.61 -3.28 6.89
N ARG A 96 -5.90 -3.03 8.18
CA ARG A 96 -7.13 -3.43 8.89
C ARG A 96 -8.30 -2.46 8.75
N GLU A 97 -8.22 -1.53 7.79
CA GLU A 97 -9.26 -0.57 7.46
C GLU A 97 -9.73 0.31 8.65
N VAL A 98 -8.87 0.51 9.66
CA VAL A 98 -9.11 1.39 10.83
C VAL A 98 -8.82 2.84 10.49
N THR A 99 -7.80 3.09 9.67
CA THR A 99 -7.44 4.42 9.16
C THR A 99 -7.05 4.36 7.69
N LEU A 100 -7.19 5.46 6.96
CA LEU A 100 -6.49 5.57 5.69
C LEU A 100 -5.00 5.83 5.96
N MET A 101 -4.14 5.23 5.14
CA MET A 101 -2.72 5.52 5.13
C MET A 101 -2.43 6.46 3.97
N ASP A 102 -1.65 7.50 4.24
CA ASP A 102 -1.06 8.36 3.23
C ASP A 102 0.32 8.81 3.72
N ILE A 103 1.35 8.10 3.27
CA ILE A 103 2.73 8.28 3.75
C ILE A 103 3.71 8.34 2.59
N ARG A 104 4.88 8.94 2.82
CA ARG A 104 5.98 9.04 1.86
C ARG A 104 7.22 8.36 2.38
N PHE A 105 7.97 7.81 1.44
CA PHE A 105 9.32 7.25 1.60
C PHE A 105 10.29 8.14 0.82
N PRO A 106 10.85 9.21 1.44
CA PRO A 106 11.59 10.24 0.71
C PRO A 106 12.76 9.71 -0.11
N GLU A 107 13.57 8.81 0.44
CA GLU A 107 14.72 8.21 -0.25
C GLU A 107 14.33 7.30 -1.42
N LEU A 108 13.07 6.84 -1.48
CA LEU A 108 12.55 6.03 -2.57
C LEU A 108 11.76 6.86 -3.59
N ALA A 109 11.61 8.17 -3.36
CA ALA A 109 10.78 9.07 -4.15
C ALA A 109 9.36 8.49 -4.36
N LEU A 110 8.79 7.95 -3.28
CA LEU A 110 7.56 7.17 -3.30
C LEU A 110 6.54 7.70 -2.27
N ARG A 111 5.26 7.68 -2.64
CA ARG A 111 4.12 7.87 -1.74
C ARG A 111 3.24 6.62 -1.78
N ALA A 112 2.85 6.12 -0.61
CA ALA A 112 1.96 4.99 -0.46
C ALA A 112 0.63 5.48 0.14
N VAL A 113 -0.46 5.08 -0.51
CA VAL A 113 -1.81 5.33 -0.04
C VAL A 113 -2.52 3.99 0.12
N GLY A 114 -3.03 3.71 1.31
CA GLY A 114 -3.65 2.43 1.65
C GLY A 114 -4.94 2.60 2.44
N GLY A 115 -5.56 1.46 2.75
CA GLY A 115 -6.81 1.40 3.50
C GLY A 115 -7.99 0.87 2.70
N TRP A 116 -7.73 0.19 1.58
CA TRP A 116 -8.76 -0.39 0.72
C TRP A 116 -8.41 -1.82 0.35
N ASP A 117 -9.34 -2.75 0.59
CA ASP A 117 -9.50 -4.00 -0.16
C ASP A 117 -8.20 -4.73 -0.52
N ARG A 118 -7.27 -4.75 0.44
CA ARG A 118 -5.98 -5.46 0.38
C ARG A 118 -5.10 -5.07 -0.81
N THR A 119 -5.30 -3.84 -1.31
CA THR A 119 -4.57 -3.29 -2.43
C THR A 119 -4.19 -1.85 -2.13
N ASP A 120 -2.88 -1.59 -2.06
CA ASP A 120 -2.34 -0.26 -1.83
C ASP A 120 -1.97 0.42 -3.15
N LEU A 121 -2.13 1.74 -3.17
CA LEU A 121 -1.73 2.62 -4.27
C LEU A 121 -0.33 3.17 -3.99
N LEU A 122 0.60 2.92 -4.92
CA LEU A 122 1.94 3.47 -4.89
C LEU A 122 2.09 4.53 -5.98
N LEU A 123 2.43 5.75 -5.57
CA LEU A 123 2.67 6.90 -6.43
C LEU A 123 4.16 7.20 -6.45
N LEU A 124 4.78 6.90 -7.60
CA LEU A 124 6.21 7.01 -7.82
C LEU A 124 6.51 8.34 -8.49
N GLU A 125 7.40 9.13 -7.90
CA GLU A 125 7.94 10.31 -8.54
C GLU A 125 8.85 9.93 -9.72
N PRO A 126 9.19 10.88 -10.61
CA PRO A 126 10.07 10.61 -11.74
C PRO A 126 11.43 10.01 -11.35
N ALA A 127 11.95 10.36 -10.17
CA ALA A 127 13.23 9.87 -9.66
C ALA A 127 13.19 8.45 -9.09
N ALA A 128 12.00 7.86 -8.89
CA ALA A 128 11.88 6.52 -8.30
C ALA A 128 12.43 5.43 -9.24
N ASP A 129 13.10 4.43 -8.68
CA ASP A 129 13.53 3.24 -9.41
C ASP A 129 12.39 2.21 -9.45
N LEU A 130 11.67 2.19 -10.58
CA LEU A 130 10.50 1.33 -10.78
C LEU A 130 10.87 -0.16 -10.79
N ASP A 131 12.00 -0.51 -11.40
CA ASP A 131 12.41 -1.90 -11.55
C ASP A 131 12.87 -2.46 -10.20
N ALA A 132 13.66 -1.69 -9.44
CA ALA A 132 14.06 -2.06 -8.10
C ALA A 132 12.85 -2.17 -7.16
N LEU A 133 11.90 -1.24 -7.24
CA LEU A 133 10.68 -1.30 -6.43
C LEU A 133 9.83 -2.52 -6.79
N THR A 134 9.62 -2.78 -8.07
CA THR A 134 8.83 -3.94 -8.54
C THR A 134 9.48 -5.26 -8.12
N ALA A 135 10.80 -5.39 -8.26
CA ALA A 135 11.54 -6.55 -7.80
C ALA A 135 11.43 -6.74 -6.28
N ARG A 136 11.46 -5.64 -5.52
CA ARG A 136 11.26 -5.64 -4.08
C ARG A 136 9.86 -6.13 -3.71
N ILE A 137 8.81 -5.57 -4.31
CA ILE A 137 7.41 -5.95 -4.05
C ILE A 137 7.20 -7.44 -4.31
N ARG A 138 7.65 -7.93 -5.47
CA ARG A 138 7.55 -9.35 -5.84
C ARG A 138 8.29 -10.28 -4.88
N ARG A 139 9.43 -9.85 -4.33
CA ARG A 139 10.18 -10.63 -3.31
C ARG A 139 9.36 -10.88 -2.04
N HIS A 140 8.44 -9.98 -1.71
CA HIS A 140 7.51 -10.16 -0.59
C HIS A 140 6.24 -10.93 -0.98
N GLY A 141 6.18 -11.50 -2.19
CA GLY A 141 5.03 -12.27 -2.65
C GLY A 141 3.78 -11.42 -2.88
N LEU A 142 3.95 -10.14 -3.21
CA LEU A 142 2.87 -9.22 -3.56
C LEU A 142 2.81 -9.04 -5.08
N PHE A 143 1.62 -8.80 -5.61
CA PHE A 143 1.41 -8.57 -7.04
C PHE A 143 1.46 -7.09 -7.37
N VAL A 144 2.06 -6.75 -8.51
CA VAL A 144 2.15 -5.38 -9.02
C VAL A 144 1.32 -5.27 -10.28
N LEU A 145 0.39 -4.33 -10.26
CA LEU A 145 -0.43 -3.94 -11.39
C LEU A 145 0.15 -2.63 -11.97
N PRO A 146 0.62 -2.65 -13.23
CA PRO A 146 1.11 -1.47 -13.93
C PRO A 146 -0.01 -0.53 -14.41
#